data_AF-A0A8H4Q440-F1
#
_entry.id   AF-A0A8H4Q440-F1
#
_cell.length_a   1.000
_cell.length_b   1.000
_cell.length_c   1.000
_cell.angle_alpha   90.00
_cell.angle_beta   90.00
_cell.angle_gamma   90.00
#
_symmetry.space_group_name_H-M   'P 1'
#
loop_
_entity.id
_entity.type
_entity.pdbx_description
1 polymer ?
#
loop_
_entity_poly.entity_id
_entity_poly.type
_entity_poly.pdbx_seq_one_letter_code
_entity_poly.pdbx_strand_id
1 'polypeptide(L)'
;MLPELKAQFMLFLGDFIYVDVPERFGKSTEEYRMQYRQIYASPDWATVGQNLSWIHVLDDHEISNDWSSNTTGVYKAAVEPWHLYHAQVNPPAVKRDGSDATVQLKPTWFEFVQGPASFFMLDTRSYRSSNDQPFNDSAKTMLGKEQLDDFLAWLARPEPPGVKWKFVASSVPFTKNWPVNVKDTWGGFLVERKEILESMWAAGSQGTTVVILSGDRHEFAATKFPPPPDSKWPEASSAYEFSTSPLNQFASPYPTYKQQDDEDVMLRYIPAGTSKFGAFTIQNIAGKSTLDYRLFIDGQETWSTRIFEAPAPEKPTVGGSFWDRFKLSFSL
;
A
#
# COMPACT_ATOMS: atom_id res chain seq x y z
N MET A 1 12.16 21.50 -5.56
CA MET A 1 11.29 20.51 -4.90
C MET A 1 11.87 19.10 -4.86
N LEU A 2 11.78 18.27 -5.92
CA LEU A 2 12.21 16.85 -5.82
C LEU A 2 13.67 16.66 -5.33
N PRO A 3 14.68 17.41 -5.82
CA PRO A 3 16.05 17.31 -5.29
C PRO A 3 16.17 17.71 -3.81
N GLU A 4 15.30 18.61 -3.32
CA GLU A 4 15.29 19.06 -1.93
C GLU A 4 14.66 18.03 -0.99
N LEU A 5 13.76 17.18 -1.51
CA LEU A 5 13.19 16.06 -0.75
C LEU A 5 14.24 14.99 -0.41
N LYS A 6 15.31 14.89 -1.21
CA LYS A 6 16.35 13.84 -1.09
C LYS A 6 15.74 12.43 -1.00
N ALA A 7 14.69 12.19 -1.79
CA ALA A 7 13.99 10.91 -1.81
C ALA A 7 14.93 9.80 -2.27
N GLN A 8 14.83 8.63 -1.62
CA GLN A 8 15.62 7.45 -1.99
C GLN A 8 14.99 6.71 -3.18
N PHE A 9 13.66 6.72 -3.27
CA PHE A 9 12.88 6.13 -4.36
C PHE A 9 11.48 6.75 -4.39
N MET A 10 10.77 6.54 -5.50
CA MET A 10 9.35 6.80 -5.71
C MET A 10 8.60 5.47 -5.66
N LEU A 11 7.51 5.41 -4.89
CA LEU A 11 6.52 4.35 -5.03
C LEU A 11 5.41 4.86 -5.93
N PHE A 12 5.23 4.22 -7.09
CA PHE A 12 4.20 4.58 -8.05
C PHE A 12 3.08 3.55 -8.01
N LEU A 13 1.89 4.00 -7.65
CA LEU A 13 0.80 3.14 -7.17
C LEU A 13 -0.10 2.59 -8.28
N GLY A 14 0.47 2.39 -9.48
CA GLY A 14 -0.22 2.00 -10.70
C GLY A 14 -0.86 3.19 -11.43
N ASP A 15 -1.65 2.92 -12.46
CA ASP A 15 -2.22 3.95 -13.35
C ASP A 15 -1.15 4.81 -14.03
N PHE A 16 -0.03 4.18 -14.39
CA PHE A 16 1.05 4.84 -15.09
C PHE A 16 0.62 5.19 -16.51
N ILE A 17 0.04 4.22 -17.21
CA ILE A 17 -0.62 4.43 -18.50
C ILE A 17 -2.12 4.38 -18.34
N TYR A 18 -2.81 5.09 -19.23
CA TYR A 18 -4.26 5.10 -19.34
C TYR A 18 -4.67 4.56 -20.71
N VAL A 19 -4.92 3.26 -20.80
CA VAL A 19 -5.11 2.56 -22.09
C VAL A 19 -6.48 2.78 -22.73
N ASP A 20 -7.45 3.28 -21.98
CA ASP A 20 -8.86 3.31 -22.32
C ASP A 20 -9.53 4.68 -22.15
N VAL A 21 -8.77 5.70 -21.78
CA VAL A 21 -9.25 7.09 -21.77
C VAL A 21 -8.40 7.99 -22.69
N PRO A 22 -9.03 8.96 -23.38
CA PRO A 22 -10.48 9.12 -23.53
C PRO A 22 -11.11 8.02 -24.41
N GLU A 23 -10.30 7.30 -25.19
CA GLU A 23 -10.73 6.18 -26.03
C GLU A 23 -9.62 5.12 -26.12
N ARG A 24 -10.01 3.85 -26.14
CA ARG A 24 -9.08 2.73 -26.33
C ARG A 24 -8.77 2.55 -27.81
N PHE A 25 -7.51 2.75 -28.20
CA PHE A 25 -7.06 2.56 -29.59
C PHE A 25 -6.93 1.08 -29.99
N GLY A 26 -6.64 0.18 -29.03
CA GLY A 26 -6.76 -1.25 -29.25
C GLY A 26 -6.38 -2.13 -28.05
N LYS A 27 -6.10 -3.40 -28.31
CA LYS A 27 -5.96 -4.48 -27.32
C LYS A 27 -4.74 -5.39 -27.53
N SER A 28 -3.92 -5.11 -28.53
CA SER A 28 -2.68 -5.84 -28.82
C SER A 28 -1.58 -5.43 -27.85
N THR A 29 -0.63 -6.34 -27.59
CA THR A 29 0.55 -6.06 -26.76
C THR A 29 1.30 -4.80 -27.22
N GLU A 30 1.37 -4.56 -28.53
CA GLU A 30 2.09 -3.42 -29.09
C GLU A 30 1.40 -2.08 -28.79
N GLU A 31 0.07 -2.04 -28.71
CA GLU A 31 -0.67 -0.84 -28.32
C GLU A 31 -0.42 -0.47 -26.86
N TYR A 32 -0.37 -1.45 -25.95
CA TYR A 32 0.06 -1.21 -24.57
C TYR A 32 1.51 -0.69 -24.52
N ARG A 33 2.45 -1.32 -25.24
CA ARG A 33 3.86 -0.85 -25.30
C ARG A 33 3.97 0.58 -25.86
N MET A 34 3.14 0.94 -26.83
CA MET A 34 3.09 2.29 -27.36
C MET A 34 2.76 3.32 -26.28
N GLN A 35 1.76 3.04 -25.42
CA GLN A 35 1.39 3.93 -24.31
C GLN A 35 2.54 4.13 -23.33
N TYR A 36 3.25 3.05 -22.96
CA TYR A 36 4.45 3.17 -22.12
C TYR A 36 5.51 4.06 -22.79
N ARG A 37 5.84 3.79 -24.05
CA ARG A 37 6.83 4.60 -24.80
C ARG A 37 6.41 6.07 -24.91
N GLN A 38 5.12 6.36 -25.04
CA GLN A 38 4.62 7.74 -25.09
C GLN A 38 4.90 8.49 -23.79
N ILE A 39 4.67 7.87 -22.63
CA ILE A 39 4.96 8.49 -21.33
C ILE A 39 6.46 8.64 -21.12
N TYR A 40 7.23 7.59 -21.41
CA TYR A 40 8.70 7.63 -21.32
C TYR A 40 9.35 8.61 -22.30
N ALA A 41 8.69 8.95 -23.41
CA ALA A 41 9.14 9.96 -24.36
C ALA A 41 8.79 11.40 -23.94
N SER A 42 8.06 11.59 -22.83
CA SER A 42 7.79 12.93 -22.28
C SER A 42 9.12 13.63 -21.98
N PRO A 43 9.31 14.89 -22.43
CA PRO A 43 10.50 15.68 -22.09
C PRO A 43 10.72 15.83 -20.59
N ASP A 44 9.64 15.80 -19.80
CA ASP A 44 9.70 15.94 -18.35
C ASP A 44 10.22 14.66 -17.66
N TRP A 45 10.04 13.49 -18.28
CA TRP A 45 10.42 12.20 -17.68
C TRP A 45 11.90 12.13 -17.35
N ALA A 46 12.77 12.56 -18.27
CA ALA A 46 14.22 12.47 -18.11
C ALA A 46 14.71 13.20 -16.84
N THR A 47 14.07 14.30 -16.46
CA THR A 47 14.47 15.10 -15.29
C THR A 47 14.26 14.38 -13.97
N VAL A 48 13.24 13.50 -13.90
CA VAL A 48 12.88 12.76 -12.69
C VAL A 48 13.41 11.33 -12.72
N GLY A 49 13.20 10.61 -13.83
CA GLY A 49 13.55 9.19 -13.96
C GLY A 49 15.05 8.88 -13.94
N GLN A 50 15.91 9.87 -14.23
CA GLN A 50 17.37 9.67 -14.16
C GLN A 50 17.94 9.72 -12.74
N ASN A 51 17.25 10.40 -11.82
CA ASN A 51 17.79 10.73 -10.49
C ASN A 51 17.02 10.09 -9.33
N LEU A 52 15.90 9.42 -9.63
CA LEU A 52 15.04 8.77 -8.64
C LEU A 52 14.66 7.41 -9.18
N SER A 53 14.86 6.35 -8.40
CA SER A 53 14.34 5.02 -8.75
C SER A 53 12.84 4.98 -8.54
N TRP A 54 12.10 4.42 -9.49
CA TRP A 54 10.65 4.23 -9.40
C TRP A 54 10.35 2.75 -9.20
N ILE A 55 9.54 2.45 -8.19
CA ILE A 55 9.09 1.10 -7.85
C ILE A 55 7.57 1.10 -8.03
N HIS A 56 7.08 0.16 -8.83
CA HIS A 56 5.71 0.19 -9.34
C HIS A 56 4.87 -0.97 -8.80
N VAL A 57 3.58 -0.73 -8.59
CA VAL A 57 2.53 -1.76 -8.57
C VAL A 57 1.69 -1.69 -9.84
N LEU A 58 0.88 -2.71 -10.07
CA LEU A 58 -0.07 -2.78 -11.17
C LEU A 58 -1.44 -2.23 -10.72
N ASP A 59 -2.09 -1.43 -11.56
CA ASP A 59 -3.50 -1.08 -11.40
C ASP A 59 -4.30 -1.38 -12.68
N ASP A 60 -5.56 -0.95 -12.72
CA ASP A 60 -6.47 -1.33 -13.79
C ASP A 60 -6.21 -0.61 -15.10
N HIS A 61 -5.79 0.65 -15.11
CA HIS A 61 -5.56 1.34 -16.38
C HIS A 61 -4.31 0.85 -17.14
N GLU A 62 -3.48 0.01 -16.52
CA GLU A 62 -2.53 -0.83 -17.26
C GLU A 62 -3.20 -1.94 -18.09
N ILE A 63 -4.44 -2.32 -17.78
CA ILE A 63 -5.20 -3.44 -18.37
C ILE A 63 -6.52 -2.97 -19.01
N SER A 64 -7.47 -2.56 -18.19
CA SER A 64 -8.76 -1.97 -18.50
C SER A 64 -9.42 -1.48 -17.22
N ASN A 65 -10.01 -0.29 -17.25
CA ASN A 65 -10.77 0.33 -16.18
C ASN A 65 -11.64 -0.68 -15.41
N ASP A 66 -11.53 -0.67 -14.08
CA ASP A 66 -12.17 -1.56 -13.13
C ASP A 66 -11.87 -3.07 -13.35
N TRP A 67 -10.66 -3.45 -13.80
CA TRP A 67 -10.33 -4.84 -14.20
C TRP A 67 -10.53 -5.88 -13.07
N SER A 68 -11.62 -6.64 -13.08
CA SER A 68 -11.87 -7.71 -12.08
C SER A 68 -12.09 -9.08 -12.72
N SER A 69 -11.39 -9.35 -13.83
CA SER A 69 -11.57 -10.55 -14.67
C SER A 69 -10.36 -11.49 -14.65
N ASN A 70 -9.55 -11.44 -13.59
CA ASN A 70 -8.38 -12.31 -13.38
C ASN A 70 -7.44 -12.28 -14.61
N THR A 71 -6.81 -13.40 -14.98
CA THR A 71 -5.86 -13.50 -16.10
C THR A 71 -6.51 -13.67 -17.49
N THR A 72 -7.77 -13.28 -17.65
CA THR A 72 -8.55 -13.51 -18.89
C THR A 72 -8.43 -12.38 -19.92
N GLY A 73 -8.97 -12.59 -21.12
CA GLY A 73 -9.15 -11.54 -22.12
C GLY A 73 -7.87 -10.78 -22.46
N VAL A 74 -7.88 -9.46 -22.23
CA VAL A 74 -6.76 -8.56 -22.57
C VAL A 74 -5.58 -8.64 -21.58
N TYR A 75 -5.73 -9.33 -20.46
CA TYR A 75 -4.75 -9.36 -19.38
C TYR A 75 -3.34 -9.71 -19.86
N LYS A 76 -3.18 -10.78 -20.65
CA LYS A 76 -1.85 -11.20 -21.13
C LYS A 76 -1.18 -10.12 -21.99
N ALA A 77 -1.95 -9.46 -22.86
CA ALA A 77 -1.45 -8.40 -23.72
C ALA A 77 -1.08 -7.13 -22.93
N ALA A 78 -1.77 -6.87 -21.82
CA ALA A 78 -1.57 -5.74 -20.93
C ALA A 78 -0.39 -5.91 -19.95
N VAL A 79 -0.34 -7.05 -19.28
CA VAL A 79 0.60 -7.29 -18.18
C VAL A 79 2.00 -7.68 -18.67
N GLU A 80 2.13 -8.22 -19.88
CA GLU A 80 3.45 -8.46 -20.48
C GLU A 80 4.27 -7.15 -20.63
N PRO A 81 3.73 -6.05 -21.21
CA PRO A 81 4.37 -4.74 -21.20
C PRO A 81 4.64 -4.19 -19.81
N TRP A 82 3.71 -4.32 -18.87
CA TRP A 82 3.97 -3.90 -17.48
C TRP A 82 5.17 -4.63 -16.88
N HIS A 83 5.31 -5.94 -17.12
CA HIS A 83 6.50 -6.66 -16.70
C HIS A 83 7.77 -6.13 -17.36
N LEU A 84 7.73 -5.83 -18.66
CA LEU A 84 8.87 -5.32 -19.40
C LEU A 84 9.33 -3.93 -18.90
N TYR A 85 8.38 -3.01 -18.69
CA TYR A 85 8.69 -1.61 -18.37
C TYR A 85 8.86 -1.36 -16.87
N HIS A 86 8.14 -2.08 -16.01
CA HIS A 86 8.10 -1.81 -14.57
C HIS A 86 8.60 -2.98 -13.73
N ALA A 87 8.02 -4.17 -13.88
CA ALA A 87 8.31 -5.25 -12.94
C ALA A 87 9.76 -5.77 -13.00
N GLN A 88 10.41 -5.70 -14.17
CA GLN A 88 11.80 -6.15 -14.32
C GLN A 88 12.82 -5.31 -13.54
N VAL A 89 12.49 -4.05 -13.22
CA VAL A 89 13.35 -3.15 -12.44
C VAL A 89 12.94 -3.03 -10.97
N ASN A 90 11.77 -3.59 -10.61
CA ASN A 90 11.37 -3.73 -9.22
C ASN A 90 12.31 -4.69 -8.47
N PRO A 91 12.39 -4.58 -7.13
CA PRO A 91 12.98 -5.62 -6.29
C PRO A 91 12.46 -7.03 -6.64
N PRO A 92 13.27 -8.08 -6.44
CA PRO A 92 12.86 -9.45 -6.72
C PRO A 92 11.55 -9.82 -6.02
N ALA A 93 10.69 -10.58 -6.70
CA ALA A 93 9.47 -11.13 -6.13
C ALA A 93 9.75 -11.94 -4.85
N VAL A 94 8.73 -12.06 -3.98
CA VAL A 94 8.81 -12.89 -2.78
C VAL A 94 9.25 -14.29 -3.19
N LYS A 95 10.43 -14.72 -2.71
CA LYS A 95 11.02 -16.00 -3.12
C LYS A 95 10.14 -17.14 -2.63
N ARG A 96 9.72 -18.01 -3.55
CA ARG A 96 9.27 -19.37 -3.22
C ARG A 96 10.39 -20.35 -3.48
N ASP A 97 10.87 -21.00 -2.43
CA ASP A 97 11.70 -22.19 -2.57
C ASP A 97 10.94 -23.21 -3.42
N GLY A 98 11.53 -23.64 -4.54
CA GLY A 98 11.03 -24.75 -5.35
C GLY A 98 10.12 -24.41 -6.54
N SER A 99 9.89 -23.13 -6.88
CA SER A 99 9.20 -22.80 -8.14
C SER A 99 10.18 -22.90 -9.32
N ASP A 100 10.00 -23.94 -10.13
CA ASP A 100 10.73 -24.13 -11.37
C ASP A 100 10.47 -22.92 -12.28
N ALA A 101 11.53 -22.21 -12.68
CA ALA A 101 11.46 -20.94 -13.41
C ALA A 101 10.96 -21.07 -14.86
N THR A 102 10.24 -22.15 -15.16
CA THR A 102 9.75 -22.47 -16.49
C THR A 102 8.24 -22.21 -16.56
N VAL A 103 7.88 -21.14 -17.29
CA VAL A 103 6.55 -20.85 -17.85
C VAL A 103 5.50 -20.16 -16.96
N GLN A 104 5.63 -20.10 -15.63
CA GLN A 104 4.72 -19.25 -14.83
C GLN A 104 5.18 -17.78 -14.86
N LEU A 105 4.25 -16.86 -15.17
CA LEU A 105 4.48 -15.42 -15.00
C LEU A 105 4.92 -15.18 -13.55
N LYS A 106 6.02 -14.45 -13.35
CA LYS A 106 6.52 -14.13 -12.01
C LYS A 106 5.41 -13.47 -11.20
N PRO A 107 5.30 -13.73 -9.89
CA PRO A 107 4.41 -12.98 -9.02
C PRO A 107 4.59 -11.47 -9.23
N THR A 108 3.48 -10.77 -9.32
CA THR A 108 3.41 -9.31 -9.49
C THR A 108 3.52 -8.57 -8.15
N TRP A 109 3.33 -9.27 -7.03
CA TRP A 109 3.57 -8.78 -5.67
C TRP A 109 4.98 -9.13 -5.18
N PHE A 110 5.51 -8.28 -4.29
CA PHE A 110 6.85 -8.46 -3.74
C PHE A 110 7.04 -7.68 -2.43
N GLU A 111 8.12 -7.99 -1.72
CA GLU A 111 8.48 -7.29 -0.48
C GLU A 111 9.96 -6.88 -0.52
N PHE A 112 10.29 -5.82 0.21
CA PHE A 112 11.69 -5.42 0.43
C PHE A 112 11.84 -4.63 1.73
N VAL A 113 13.08 -4.43 2.15
CA VAL A 113 13.41 -3.63 3.34
C VAL A 113 14.34 -2.50 2.93
N GLN A 114 13.93 -1.26 3.21
CA GLN A 114 14.80 -0.09 3.21
C GLN A 114 14.71 0.53 4.59
N GLY A 115 15.62 0.13 5.49
CA GLY A 115 15.63 0.56 6.88
C GLY A 115 15.52 2.10 6.99
N PRO A 116 14.62 2.63 7.84
CA PRO A 116 13.90 1.98 8.95
C PRO A 116 12.50 1.43 8.62
N ALA A 117 12.22 1.08 7.36
CA ALA A 117 10.93 0.54 6.92
C ALA A 117 11.05 -0.77 6.13
N SER A 118 10.03 -1.61 6.24
CA SER A 118 9.76 -2.72 5.33
C SER A 118 8.55 -2.39 4.47
N PHE A 119 8.50 -2.98 3.28
CA PHE A 119 7.52 -2.67 2.25
C PHE A 119 6.92 -3.97 1.71
N PHE A 120 5.60 -4.00 1.55
CA PHE A 120 4.89 -5.02 0.80
C PHE A 120 4.11 -4.35 -0.33
N MET A 121 4.37 -4.79 -1.55
CA MET A 121 3.84 -4.20 -2.77
C MET A 121 2.76 -5.15 -3.31
N LEU A 122 1.49 -4.74 -3.20
CA LEU A 122 0.35 -5.57 -3.57
C LEU A 122 0.09 -5.51 -5.08
N ASP A 123 -0.40 -6.63 -5.61
CA ASP A 123 -1.27 -6.65 -6.79
C ASP A 123 -2.72 -6.74 -6.33
N THR A 124 -3.58 -5.83 -6.79
CA THR A 124 -5.01 -5.82 -6.45
C THR A 124 -5.93 -6.03 -7.65
N ARG A 125 -5.38 -6.43 -8.81
CA ARG A 125 -6.16 -6.60 -10.06
C ARG A 125 -6.09 -8.01 -10.61
N SER A 126 -4.95 -8.67 -10.49
CA SER A 126 -4.69 -9.95 -11.18
C SER A 126 -5.44 -11.13 -10.56
N TYR A 127 -5.68 -11.10 -9.25
CA TYR A 127 -6.18 -12.26 -8.50
C TYR A 127 -7.54 -12.04 -7.85
N ARG A 128 -8.09 -10.82 -7.95
CA ARG A 128 -9.37 -10.50 -7.31
C ARG A 128 -10.55 -11.23 -7.92
N SER A 129 -11.52 -11.55 -7.08
CA SER A 129 -12.87 -11.92 -7.49
C SER A 129 -13.54 -10.78 -8.27
N SER A 130 -14.63 -11.10 -8.99
CA SER A 130 -15.43 -10.08 -9.65
C SER A 130 -15.92 -9.02 -8.67
N ASN A 131 -15.84 -7.75 -9.07
CA ASN A 131 -16.32 -6.61 -8.28
C ASN A 131 -17.83 -6.71 -7.96
N ASP A 132 -18.60 -7.40 -8.81
CA ASP A 132 -20.06 -7.55 -8.65
C ASP A 132 -20.46 -8.63 -7.62
N GLN A 133 -19.51 -9.40 -7.08
CA GLN A 133 -19.80 -10.31 -5.98
C GLN A 133 -20.19 -9.53 -4.70
N PRO A 134 -21.07 -10.07 -3.84
CA PRO A 134 -21.48 -9.42 -2.60
C PRO A 134 -20.28 -9.08 -1.69
N PHE A 135 -20.29 -7.91 -1.06
CA PHE A 135 -19.13 -7.42 -0.30
C PHE A 135 -18.77 -8.27 0.92
N ASN A 136 -19.76 -8.95 1.50
CA ASN A 136 -19.63 -9.80 2.69
C ASN A 136 -19.53 -11.30 2.34
N ASP A 137 -19.35 -11.65 1.07
CA ASP A 137 -19.13 -13.03 0.67
C ASP A 137 -17.74 -13.49 1.13
N SER A 138 -17.68 -14.55 1.93
CA SER A 138 -16.42 -15.08 2.46
C SER A 138 -15.50 -15.68 1.39
N ALA A 139 -16.03 -15.97 0.20
CA ALA A 139 -15.24 -16.43 -0.94
C ALA A 139 -14.74 -15.26 -1.83
N LYS A 140 -15.17 -14.02 -1.58
CA LYS A 140 -14.71 -12.84 -2.32
C LYS A 140 -13.34 -12.40 -1.80
N THR A 141 -12.38 -12.28 -2.70
CA THR A 141 -10.97 -11.96 -2.38
C THR A 141 -10.46 -10.85 -3.28
N MET A 142 -9.62 -9.95 -2.75
CA MET A 142 -8.88 -8.95 -3.53
C MET A 142 -7.53 -9.53 -3.98
N LEU A 143 -6.83 -10.23 -3.08
CA LEU A 143 -5.45 -10.66 -3.32
C LEU A 143 -5.36 -12.08 -3.90
N GLY A 144 -6.43 -12.87 -3.82
CA GLY A 144 -6.33 -14.31 -3.98
C GLY A 144 -5.61 -14.99 -2.81
N LYS A 145 -5.77 -16.31 -2.69
CA LYS A 145 -5.28 -17.10 -1.55
C LYS A 145 -3.77 -16.95 -1.32
N GLU A 146 -2.98 -17.06 -2.39
CA GLU A 146 -1.53 -17.15 -2.28
C GLU A 146 -0.89 -15.83 -1.83
N GLN A 147 -1.29 -14.71 -2.44
CA GLN A 147 -0.77 -13.39 -2.07
C GLN A 147 -1.29 -12.96 -0.70
N LEU A 148 -2.54 -13.32 -0.34
CA LEU A 148 -3.05 -13.08 1.01
C LEU A 148 -2.21 -13.82 2.05
N ASP A 149 -1.92 -15.10 1.85
CA ASP A 149 -1.08 -15.88 2.78
C ASP A 149 0.31 -15.25 2.94
N ASP A 150 0.97 -14.87 1.85
CA ASP A 150 2.27 -14.22 1.88
C ASP A 150 2.21 -12.86 2.60
N PHE A 151 1.15 -12.08 2.38
CA PHE A 151 0.96 -10.77 3.00
C PHE A 151 0.68 -10.87 4.51
N LEU A 152 -0.17 -11.79 4.93
CA LEU A 152 -0.44 -12.05 6.35
C LEU A 152 0.80 -12.58 7.06
N ALA A 153 1.58 -13.44 6.40
CA ALA A 153 2.86 -13.90 6.92
C ALA A 153 3.86 -12.74 7.07
N TRP A 154 3.94 -11.84 6.09
CA TRP A 154 4.77 -10.63 6.18
C TRP A 154 4.33 -9.70 7.31
N LEU A 155 3.04 -9.46 7.50
CA LEU A 155 2.50 -8.65 8.60
C LEU A 155 2.87 -9.25 9.97
N ALA A 156 2.72 -10.56 10.12
CA ALA A 156 3.02 -11.28 11.36
C ALA A 156 4.53 -11.43 11.64
N ARG A 157 5.38 -11.27 10.63
CA ARG A 157 6.83 -11.47 10.75
C ARG A 157 7.48 -10.34 11.56
N PRO A 158 8.21 -10.66 12.65
CA PRO A 158 9.00 -9.68 13.40
C PRO A 158 10.04 -9.02 12.49
N GLU A 159 10.18 -7.71 12.63
CA GLU A 159 11.10 -6.92 11.81
C GLU A 159 12.52 -6.90 12.41
N PRO A 160 13.57 -6.74 11.57
CA PRO A 160 14.93 -6.54 12.04
C PRO A 160 15.06 -5.31 12.97
N PRO A 161 16.05 -5.30 13.88
CA PRO A 161 16.30 -4.15 14.74
C PRO A 161 16.41 -2.83 13.95
N GLY A 162 15.64 -1.83 14.36
CA GLY A 162 15.60 -0.51 13.73
C GLY A 162 14.52 -0.31 12.68
N VAL A 163 13.89 -1.38 12.18
CA VAL A 163 12.69 -1.27 11.33
C VAL A 163 11.46 -1.13 12.22
N LYS A 164 10.69 -0.06 12.00
CA LYS A 164 9.56 0.37 12.86
C LYS A 164 8.27 0.61 12.10
N TRP A 165 8.35 0.54 10.77
CA TRP A 165 7.28 0.87 9.86
C TRP A 165 7.12 -0.24 8.84
N LYS A 166 5.90 -0.71 8.68
CA LYS A 166 5.48 -1.63 7.62
C LYS A 166 4.64 -0.82 6.63
N PHE A 167 5.18 -0.56 5.46
CA PHE A 167 4.46 0.11 4.37
C PHE A 167 3.79 -0.91 3.47
N VAL A 168 2.53 -0.67 3.14
CA VAL A 168 1.74 -1.48 2.21
C VAL A 168 1.39 -0.60 1.03
N ALA A 169 1.88 -0.93 -0.16
CA ALA A 169 1.44 -0.26 -1.39
C ALA A 169 0.26 -1.03 -1.98
N SER A 170 -0.91 -0.40 -1.98
CA SER A 170 -2.13 -0.86 -2.64
C SER A 170 -2.41 0.09 -3.79
N SER A 171 -2.74 -0.40 -4.99
CA SER A 171 -3.10 0.54 -6.06
C SER A 171 -4.43 1.25 -5.75
N VAL A 172 -5.41 0.50 -5.26
CA VAL A 172 -6.72 1.01 -4.82
C VAL A 172 -6.79 1.37 -3.32
N PRO A 173 -7.65 2.33 -2.91
CA PRO A 173 -7.84 2.68 -1.51
C PRO A 173 -8.29 1.53 -0.60
N PHE A 174 -7.67 1.46 0.57
CA PHE A 174 -8.04 0.55 1.65
C PHE A 174 -9.28 1.03 2.41
N THR A 175 -9.50 2.34 2.50
CA THR A 175 -10.69 2.89 3.15
C THR A 175 -11.99 2.62 2.39
N LYS A 176 -13.08 2.41 3.14
CA LYS A 176 -14.47 2.35 2.64
C LYS A 176 -15.16 3.72 2.57
N ASN A 177 -14.47 4.81 2.92
CA ASN A 177 -15.01 6.18 2.89
C ASN A 177 -15.12 6.78 1.47
N TRP A 178 -14.84 6.01 0.42
CA TRP A 178 -15.14 6.36 -0.98
C TRP A 178 -16.40 5.63 -1.45
N PRO A 179 -17.62 6.17 -1.21
CA PRO A 179 -18.87 5.50 -1.57
C PRO A 179 -19.08 5.34 -3.09
N VAL A 180 -18.44 6.20 -3.89
CA VAL A 180 -18.53 6.13 -5.35
C VAL A 180 -17.64 5.00 -5.86
N ASN A 181 -18.18 4.08 -6.66
CA ASN A 181 -17.46 2.88 -7.14
C ASN A 181 -16.78 2.08 -6.01
N VAL A 182 -17.40 2.00 -4.84
CA VAL A 182 -16.86 1.29 -3.66
C VAL A 182 -16.58 -0.20 -3.92
N LYS A 183 -17.29 -0.79 -4.91
CA LYS A 183 -17.13 -2.19 -5.29
C LYS A 183 -15.75 -2.52 -5.88
N ASP A 184 -15.05 -1.50 -6.40
CA ASP A 184 -13.74 -1.65 -7.03
C ASP A 184 -12.57 -1.53 -6.02
N THR A 185 -12.81 -0.93 -4.86
CA THR A 185 -11.79 -0.77 -3.80
C THR A 185 -11.97 -1.77 -2.68
N TRP A 186 -11.11 -1.74 -1.67
CA TRP A 186 -11.21 -2.59 -0.48
C TRP A 186 -12.54 -2.47 0.27
N GLY A 187 -13.29 -1.37 0.10
CA GLY A 187 -14.66 -1.24 0.60
C GLY A 187 -15.64 -2.26 0.01
N GLY A 188 -15.32 -2.86 -1.13
CA GLY A 188 -16.06 -3.95 -1.77
C GLY A 188 -15.64 -5.36 -1.35
N PHE A 189 -14.61 -5.50 -0.51
CA PHE A 189 -13.97 -6.78 -0.13
C PHE A 189 -13.87 -6.88 1.41
N LEU A 190 -15.00 -6.71 2.10
CA LEU A 190 -15.03 -6.42 3.54
C LEU A 190 -14.53 -7.57 4.43
N VAL A 191 -14.71 -8.83 4.00
CA VAL A 191 -14.24 -10.00 4.76
C VAL A 191 -12.72 -10.06 4.80
N GLU A 192 -12.07 -10.05 3.64
CA GLU A 192 -10.60 -10.08 3.53
C GLU A 192 -9.97 -8.80 4.12
N ARG A 193 -10.61 -7.64 3.90
CA ARG A 193 -10.19 -6.37 4.51
C ARG A 193 -10.14 -6.45 6.03
N LYS A 194 -11.15 -7.07 6.66
CA LYS A 194 -11.21 -7.24 8.11
C LYS A 194 -10.08 -8.13 8.61
N GLU A 195 -9.82 -9.26 7.95
CA GLU A 195 -8.71 -10.17 8.28
C GLU A 195 -7.37 -9.44 8.25
N ILE A 196 -7.14 -8.65 7.21
CA ILE A 196 -5.93 -7.83 7.06
C ILE A 196 -5.81 -6.79 8.18
N LEU A 197 -6.90 -6.07 8.52
CA LEU A 197 -6.90 -5.10 9.62
C LEU A 197 -6.50 -5.74 10.96
N GLU A 198 -7.04 -6.91 11.27
CA GLU A 198 -6.69 -7.66 12.48
C GLU A 198 -5.19 -8.00 12.53
N SER A 199 -4.59 -8.39 11.39
CA SER A 199 -3.15 -8.62 11.27
C SER A 199 -2.32 -7.34 11.36
N MET A 200 -2.81 -6.21 10.83
CA MET A 200 -2.15 -4.90 10.96
C MET A 200 -2.13 -4.44 12.42
N TRP A 201 -3.25 -4.56 13.14
CA TRP A 201 -3.31 -4.24 14.57
C TRP A 201 -2.44 -5.17 15.41
N ALA A 202 -2.33 -6.45 15.02
CA ALA A 202 -1.38 -7.37 15.65
C ALA A 202 0.08 -6.90 15.48
N ALA A 203 0.48 -6.48 14.28
CA ALA A 203 1.80 -5.89 14.05
C ALA A 203 2.00 -4.59 14.85
N GLY A 204 0.99 -3.73 14.90
CA GLY A 204 0.98 -2.49 15.69
C GLY A 204 1.22 -2.75 17.17
N SER A 205 0.53 -3.75 17.75
CA SER A 205 0.70 -4.14 19.15
C SER A 205 2.08 -4.71 19.49
N GLN A 206 2.85 -5.11 18.47
CA GLN A 206 4.25 -5.55 18.60
C GLN A 206 5.25 -4.41 18.34
N GLY A 207 4.80 -3.16 18.23
CA GLY A 207 5.65 -1.99 18.08
C GLY A 207 6.10 -1.70 16.64
N THR A 208 5.33 -2.17 15.64
CA THR A 208 5.55 -1.85 14.22
C THR A 208 4.29 -1.25 13.61
N THR A 209 4.30 0.05 13.31
CA THR A 209 3.14 0.74 12.75
C THR A 209 2.96 0.40 11.28
N VAL A 210 1.74 0.05 10.87
CA VAL A 210 1.41 -0.20 9.47
C VAL A 210 0.87 1.06 8.80
N VAL A 211 1.40 1.36 7.61
CA VAL A 211 1.00 2.50 6.79
C VAL A 211 0.65 2.01 5.38
N ILE A 212 -0.58 2.22 4.95
CA ILE A 212 -1.04 1.93 3.61
C ILE A 212 -0.86 3.18 2.73
N LEU A 213 -0.34 2.97 1.52
CA LEU A 213 -0.25 3.96 0.47
C LEU A 213 -1.20 3.54 -0.65
N SER A 214 -2.05 4.46 -1.13
CA SER A 214 -2.99 4.17 -2.21
C SER A 214 -3.20 5.32 -3.19
N GLY A 215 -3.74 5.00 -4.37
CA GLY A 215 -4.01 5.92 -5.48
C GLY A 215 -5.47 5.86 -5.94
N ASP A 216 -5.68 5.70 -7.26
CA ASP A 216 -6.97 5.46 -7.96
C ASP A 216 -8.01 6.61 -7.93
N ARG A 217 -8.26 7.26 -6.79
CA ARG A 217 -9.43 8.16 -6.62
C ARG A 217 -9.31 9.57 -7.14
N HIS A 218 -8.15 9.96 -7.64
CA HIS A 218 -7.82 11.29 -8.19
C HIS A 218 -8.09 12.45 -7.22
N GLU A 219 -8.00 12.14 -5.93
CA GLU A 219 -8.23 13.02 -4.80
C GLU A 219 -7.22 12.66 -3.68
N PHE A 220 -7.13 13.47 -2.63
CA PHE A 220 -6.31 13.15 -1.45
C PHE A 220 -7.16 12.90 -0.21
N ALA A 221 -6.90 11.79 0.48
CA ALA A 221 -7.39 11.54 1.84
C ALA A 221 -6.35 10.85 2.72
N ALA A 222 -6.31 11.21 3.99
CA ALA A 222 -5.62 10.46 5.04
C ALA A 222 -6.66 9.87 6.00
N THR A 223 -6.56 8.57 6.25
CA THR A 223 -7.50 7.79 7.07
C THR A 223 -6.74 7.03 8.15
N LYS A 224 -7.32 6.90 9.34
CA LYS A 224 -6.83 6.08 10.44
C LYS A 224 -7.77 4.89 10.61
N PHE A 225 -7.22 3.71 10.86
CA PHE A 225 -7.96 2.49 11.15
C PHE A 225 -7.68 2.05 12.59
N PRO A 226 -8.39 2.60 13.58
CA PRO A 226 -8.24 2.16 14.97
C PRO A 226 -8.78 0.74 15.16
N PRO A 227 -8.20 -0.06 16.07
CA PRO A 227 -8.85 -1.28 16.53
C PRO A 227 -10.20 -0.96 17.20
N PRO A 228 -11.19 -1.87 17.17
CA PRO A 228 -12.43 -1.68 17.91
C PRO A 228 -12.16 -1.45 19.40
N PRO A 229 -12.92 -0.57 20.10
CA PRO A 229 -12.66 -0.18 21.49
C PRO A 229 -12.54 -1.36 22.47
N ASP A 230 -13.32 -2.42 22.25
CA ASP A 230 -13.36 -3.62 23.10
C ASP A 230 -12.45 -4.76 22.60
N SER A 231 -11.60 -4.49 21.60
CA SER A 231 -10.69 -5.49 21.06
C SER A 231 -9.45 -5.67 21.94
N LYS A 232 -8.71 -6.75 21.69
CA LYS A 232 -7.45 -7.04 22.41
C LYS A 232 -6.29 -6.10 22.06
N TRP A 233 -6.44 -5.28 21.01
CA TRP A 233 -5.38 -4.40 20.53
C TRP A 233 -5.60 -2.97 21.04
N PRO A 234 -4.58 -2.31 21.60
CA PRO A 234 -4.72 -0.94 22.06
C PRO A 234 -4.84 0.02 20.88
N GLU A 235 -5.47 1.18 21.09
CA GLU A 235 -5.61 2.28 20.12
C GLU A 235 -4.29 2.66 19.42
N ALA A 236 -3.16 2.54 20.13
CA ALA A 236 -1.82 2.79 19.59
C ALA A 236 -1.40 1.83 18.46
N SER A 237 -2.13 0.73 18.26
CA SER A 237 -1.93 -0.25 17.18
C SER A 237 -2.61 0.15 15.86
N SER A 238 -3.22 1.33 15.82
CA SER A 238 -3.90 1.85 14.62
C SER A 238 -3.00 1.79 13.39
N ALA A 239 -3.58 1.37 12.26
CA ALA A 239 -2.98 1.54 10.95
C ALA A 239 -3.41 2.88 10.33
N TYR A 240 -2.68 3.34 9.33
CA TYR A 240 -2.94 4.63 8.66
C TYR A 240 -2.90 4.45 7.15
N GLU A 241 -3.80 5.08 6.42
CA GLU A 241 -3.75 5.18 4.96
C GLU A 241 -3.49 6.64 4.54
N PHE A 242 -2.66 6.79 3.51
CA PHE A 242 -2.54 8.02 2.74
C PHE A 242 -2.85 7.71 1.27
N SER A 243 -4.08 8.02 0.87
CA SER A 243 -4.54 7.92 -0.52
C SER A 243 -4.23 9.24 -1.23
N THR A 244 -3.33 9.22 -2.23
CA THR A 244 -2.86 10.43 -2.91
C THR A 244 -2.79 10.23 -4.42
N SER A 245 -3.68 10.89 -5.15
CA SER A 245 -3.68 10.92 -6.62
C SER A 245 -4.41 12.17 -7.14
N PRO A 246 -4.29 12.51 -8.44
CA PRO A 246 -3.40 11.93 -9.45
C PRO A 246 -2.05 12.67 -9.51
N LEU A 247 -0.98 12.03 -9.96
CA LEU A 247 0.27 12.74 -10.25
C LEU A 247 0.19 13.50 -11.58
N ASN A 248 -0.29 12.83 -12.64
CA ASN A 248 -0.21 13.29 -14.02
C ASN A 248 -1.47 13.01 -14.84
N GLN A 249 -2.61 12.80 -14.17
CA GLN A 249 -3.92 12.53 -14.79
C GLN A 249 -4.96 13.57 -14.38
N PHE A 250 -6.17 13.49 -14.94
CA PHE A 250 -7.28 14.39 -14.61
C PHE A 250 -7.64 14.30 -13.12
N ALA A 251 -7.91 15.44 -12.49
CA ALA A 251 -8.42 15.45 -11.13
C ALA A 251 -9.93 15.18 -11.12
N SER A 252 -10.41 14.52 -10.06
CA SER A 252 -11.84 14.40 -9.81
C SER A 252 -12.46 15.80 -9.68
N PRO A 253 -13.50 16.14 -10.48
CA PRO A 253 -14.11 17.46 -10.44
C PRO A 253 -15.01 17.68 -9.22
N TYR A 254 -15.39 16.60 -8.52
CA TYR A 254 -16.32 16.65 -7.40
C TYR A 254 -15.76 15.91 -6.18
N PRO A 255 -15.94 16.45 -4.97
CA PRO A 255 -15.57 15.75 -3.76
C PRO A 255 -16.37 14.45 -3.58
N THR A 256 -15.71 13.29 -3.48
CA THR A 256 -16.39 12.00 -3.30
C THR A 256 -16.15 11.29 -1.96
N TYR A 257 -15.19 11.72 -1.13
CA TYR A 257 -14.89 11.10 0.17
C TYR A 257 -15.91 11.49 1.25
N LYS A 258 -16.38 10.53 2.04
CA LYS A 258 -17.31 10.76 3.17
C LYS A 258 -17.01 9.83 4.35
N GLN A 259 -16.87 10.41 5.54
CA GLN A 259 -16.89 9.67 6.81
C GLN A 259 -18.26 9.00 7.00
N GLN A 260 -18.30 7.69 7.25
CA GLN A 260 -19.56 6.95 7.40
C GLN A 260 -19.77 6.33 8.79
N ASP A 261 -18.68 5.95 9.47
CA ASP A 261 -18.71 5.29 10.78
C ASP A 261 -17.49 5.69 11.61
N ASP A 262 -17.06 4.88 12.58
CA ASP A 262 -15.87 5.07 13.40
C ASP A 262 -14.77 4.03 13.15
N GLU A 263 -14.93 3.16 12.15
CA GLU A 263 -13.95 2.14 11.76
C GLU A 263 -12.87 2.73 10.84
N ASP A 264 -13.27 3.63 9.94
CA ASP A 264 -12.41 4.31 8.99
C ASP A 264 -12.38 5.81 9.31
N VAL A 265 -11.50 6.24 10.21
CA VAL A 265 -11.50 7.61 10.75
C VAL A 265 -10.73 8.57 9.84
N MET A 266 -11.44 9.50 9.20
CA MET A 266 -10.87 10.57 8.39
C MET A 266 -9.98 11.48 9.23
N LEU A 267 -8.70 11.55 8.86
CA LEU A 267 -7.75 12.52 9.42
C LEU A 267 -7.75 13.82 8.61
N ARG A 268 -7.76 13.70 7.29
CA ARG A 268 -7.77 14.84 6.38
C ARG A 268 -8.30 14.45 5.01
N TYR A 269 -8.97 15.38 4.35
CA TYR A 269 -9.46 15.21 2.98
C TYR A 269 -9.29 16.52 2.21
N ILE A 270 -8.65 16.46 1.03
CA ILE A 270 -8.43 17.61 0.13
C ILE A 270 -8.66 17.12 -1.32
N PRO A 271 -9.86 17.33 -1.89
CA PRO A 271 -10.19 16.82 -3.23
C PRO A 271 -9.51 17.61 -4.36
N ALA A 272 -9.46 18.93 -4.20
CA ALA A 272 -9.06 19.86 -5.25
C ALA A 272 -7.57 19.79 -5.60
N GLY A 273 -7.24 20.23 -6.81
CA GLY A 273 -5.89 20.32 -7.35
C GLY A 273 -5.61 19.28 -8.44
N THR A 274 -4.78 19.64 -9.40
CA THR A 274 -4.59 18.89 -10.65
C THR A 274 -3.50 17.82 -10.56
N SER A 275 -2.45 18.07 -9.79
CA SER A 275 -1.35 17.13 -9.56
C SER A 275 -1.09 17.02 -8.07
N LYS A 276 -0.98 15.78 -7.55
CA LYS A 276 -0.80 15.48 -6.13
C LYS A 276 0.25 14.38 -5.94
N PHE A 277 1.12 14.54 -4.96
CA PHE A 277 1.95 13.45 -4.45
C PHE A 277 2.27 13.63 -2.97
N GLY A 278 2.56 12.51 -2.31
CA GLY A 278 2.97 12.45 -0.92
C GLY A 278 4.47 12.22 -0.77
N ALA A 279 5.11 12.93 0.16
CA ALA A 279 6.49 12.71 0.55
C ALA A 279 6.55 12.20 1.99
N PHE A 280 7.14 11.03 2.18
CA PHE A 280 7.37 10.43 3.49
C PHE A 280 8.83 10.61 3.90
N THR A 281 9.05 10.97 5.16
CA THR A 281 10.40 11.06 5.74
C THR A 281 10.38 10.38 7.11
N ILE A 282 11.18 9.33 7.26
CA ILE A 282 11.34 8.67 8.56
C ILE A 282 12.61 9.21 9.22
N GLN A 283 12.47 9.61 10.47
CA GLN A 283 13.55 10.18 11.27
C GLN A 283 13.56 9.56 12.67
N ASN A 284 14.69 9.68 13.36
CA ASN A 284 14.75 9.42 14.80
C ASN A 284 14.72 10.76 15.54
N ILE A 285 13.69 10.99 16.35
CA ILE A 285 13.55 12.19 17.17
C ILE A 285 13.49 11.75 18.63
N ALA A 286 14.48 12.18 19.42
CA ALA A 286 14.60 11.85 20.84
C ALA A 286 14.52 10.33 21.14
N GLY A 287 15.15 9.51 20.29
CA GLY A 287 15.18 8.06 20.45
C GLY A 287 13.97 7.32 19.91
N LYS A 288 12.94 8.02 19.40
CA LYS A 288 11.75 7.42 18.80
C LYS A 288 11.76 7.57 17.29
N SER A 289 11.33 6.53 16.59
CA SER A 289 11.11 6.60 15.14
C SER A 289 9.83 7.41 14.85
N THR A 290 9.93 8.39 13.98
CA THR A 290 8.83 9.27 13.57
C THR A 290 8.68 9.27 12.06
N LEU A 291 7.44 9.24 11.58
CA LEU A 291 7.10 9.33 10.17
C LEU A 291 6.45 10.69 9.88
N ASP A 292 7.13 11.50 9.09
CA ASP A 292 6.60 12.77 8.57
C ASP A 292 6.00 12.53 7.19
N TYR A 293 4.74 12.91 7.01
CA TYR A 293 4.08 12.97 5.72
C TYR A 293 3.87 14.42 5.31
N ARG A 294 4.18 14.74 4.05
CA ARG A 294 3.90 16.02 3.41
C ARG A 294 3.16 15.79 2.11
N LEU A 295 2.03 16.46 1.95
CA LEU A 295 1.23 16.47 0.74
C LEU A 295 1.59 17.69 -0.09
N PHE A 296 1.92 17.45 -1.36
CA PHE A 296 2.10 18.49 -2.35
C PHE A 296 0.96 18.44 -3.35
N ILE A 297 0.35 19.60 -3.61
CA ILE A 297 -0.69 19.80 -4.62
C ILE A 297 -0.27 20.97 -5.51
N ASP A 298 -0.28 20.76 -6.83
CA ASP A 298 0.07 21.76 -7.84
C ASP A 298 1.42 22.45 -7.54
N GLY A 299 2.39 21.67 -7.06
CA GLY A 299 3.75 22.11 -6.74
C GLY A 299 3.91 22.82 -5.38
N GLN A 300 2.85 22.91 -4.57
CA GLN A 300 2.89 23.55 -3.25
C GLN A 300 2.63 22.54 -2.13
N GLU A 301 3.32 22.68 -0.99
CA GLU A 301 3.00 21.91 0.20
C GLU A 301 1.68 22.41 0.81
N THR A 302 0.65 21.56 0.83
CA THR A 302 -0.70 21.97 1.27
C THR A 302 -1.11 21.38 2.61
N TRP A 303 -0.48 20.28 3.03
CA TRP A 303 -0.75 19.65 4.33
C TRP A 303 0.41 18.77 4.77
N SER A 304 0.63 18.67 6.07
CA SER A 304 1.64 17.79 6.65
C SER A 304 1.12 17.17 7.95
N THR A 305 1.58 15.97 8.28
CA THR A 305 1.33 15.34 9.56
C THR A 305 2.53 14.51 10.03
N ARG A 306 2.60 14.24 11.33
CA ARG A 306 3.61 13.39 11.95
C ARG A 306 2.93 12.25 12.69
N ILE A 307 3.37 11.03 12.41
CA ILE A 307 2.98 9.82 13.11
C ILE A 307 4.20 9.32 13.91
N PHE A 308 3.95 8.75 15.08
CA PHE A 308 4.97 8.14 15.92
C PHE A 308 4.89 6.62 15.81
N GLU A 309 6.04 5.95 15.92
CA GLU A 309 6.06 4.50 16.01
C GLU A 309 5.14 3.99 17.13
N ALA A 310 4.52 2.83 16.91
CA ALA A 310 3.74 2.17 17.93
C ALA A 310 4.62 1.87 19.16
N PRO A 311 4.08 1.98 20.39
CA PRO A 311 4.82 1.67 21.60
C PRO A 311 5.39 0.24 21.54
N ALA A 312 6.60 0.04 22.07
CA ALA A 312 7.10 -1.31 22.26
C ALA A 312 6.13 -2.09 23.16
N PRO A 313 5.92 -3.40 22.91
CA PRO A 313 5.08 -4.21 23.77
C PRO A 313 5.60 -4.14 25.21
N GLU A 314 4.70 -4.00 26.18
CA GLU A 314 5.07 -4.07 27.60
C GLU A 314 5.79 -5.40 27.83
N LYS A 315 7.06 -5.34 28.25
CA LYS A 315 7.74 -6.54 28.70
C LYS A 315 6.94 -7.07 29.89
N PRO A 316 6.54 -8.36 29.91
CA PRO A 316 5.96 -8.93 31.10
C PRO A 316 6.93 -8.64 32.23
N THR A 317 6.45 -7.97 33.29
CA THR A 317 7.20 -7.85 34.52
C THR A 317 7.48 -9.26 34.97
N VAL A 318 8.71 -9.74 34.76
CA VAL A 318 9.18 -10.98 35.34
C VAL A 318 9.15 -10.72 36.83
N GLY A 319 8.02 -11.04 37.47
CA GLY A 319 7.95 -11.18 38.91
C GLY A 319 9.11 -12.07 39.30
N GLY A 320 9.92 -11.58 40.24
CA GLY A 320 11.22 -12.16 40.60
C GLY A 320 11.21 -13.67 40.54
N SER A 321 12.23 -14.20 39.86
CA SER A 321 12.50 -15.62 39.69
C SER A 321 12.05 -16.41 40.92
N PHE A 322 11.27 -17.47 40.70
CA PHE A 322 10.90 -18.45 41.74
C PHE A 322 12.13 -18.91 42.57
N TRP A 323 13.33 -18.85 41.97
CA TRP A 323 14.61 -19.16 42.61
C TRP A 323 15.11 -18.10 43.61
N ASP A 324 14.71 -16.83 43.50
CA ASP A 324 15.09 -15.79 44.47
C ASP A 324 14.34 -15.95 45.80
N ARG A 325 13.16 -16.60 45.81
CA ARG A 325 12.41 -16.94 47.02
C ARG A 325 13.00 -18.13 47.79
N PHE A 326 13.78 -19.00 47.14
CA PHE A 326 14.41 -20.17 47.79
C PHE A 326 15.80 -19.89 48.38
N LYS A 327 16.44 -18.76 48.05
CA LYS A 327 17.75 -18.40 48.63
C LYS A 327 17.68 -17.86 50.06
N LEU A 328 16.47 -17.61 50.60
CA LEU A 328 16.26 -17.08 51.94
C LEU A 328 15.94 -18.14 53.02
N SER A 329 15.92 -19.44 52.69
CA SER A 329 15.58 -20.50 53.67
C SER A 329 16.70 -21.48 54.04
N PHE A 330 17.94 -21.27 53.60
CA PHE A 330 19.09 -22.08 54.03
C PHE A 330 20.23 -21.18 54.49
N SER A 331 20.02 -20.55 55.64
CA SER A 331 21.09 -20.05 56.50
C SER A 331 20.62 -20.16 57.96
N LEU A 332 20.86 -21.33 58.54
CA LEU A 332 20.87 -21.60 59.97
C LEU A 332 22.07 -22.49 60.26
#